data_AF-A0A937V7Q5-F1
#
_entry.id   AF-A0A937V7Q5-F1
#
_cell.length_a   1.000
_cell.length_b   1.000
_cell.length_c   1.000
_cell.angle_alpha   90.00
_cell.angle_beta   90.00
_cell.angle_gamma   90.00
#
_symmetry.space_group_name_H-M   'P 1'
#
loop_
_entity.id
_entity.type
_entity.pdbx_description
1 polymer ?
#
loop_
_entity_poly.entity_id
_entity_poly.type
_entity_poly.pdbx_seq_one_letter_code
_entity_poly.pdbx_strand_id
1 'polypeptide(L)'
;MMKRRNFKITEHRLIAALRMGRILSRDEVVRHLNGIKDDNRPENLIVGTVKDNNSDHDSIRKEVMVLREKERILAEALQQLGVDVATLIQERWLVNKPYNQCEE
;
A
#
# COMPACT_ATOMS: atom_id res chain seq x y z
N MET A 1 -11.22 -7.35 43.87
CA MET A 1 -10.63 -6.11 43.32
C MET A 1 -10.79 -6.14 41.79
N MET A 2 -11.72 -5.36 41.23
CA MET A 2 -12.04 -5.40 39.79
C MET A 2 -10.97 -4.59 39.03
N LYS A 3 -10.13 -5.25 38.21
CA LYS A 3 -9.08 -4.56 37.43
C LYS A 3 -9.75 -3.64 36.41
N ARG A 4 -9.61 -2.32 36.56
CA ARG A 4 -9.99 -1.34 35.54
C ARG A 4 -9.14 -1.60 34.29
N ARG A 5 -9.74 -2.15 33.24
CA ARG A 5 -9.10 -2.22 31.92
C ARG A 5 -9.16 -0.82 31.31
N ASN A 6 -8.03 -0.12 31.30
CA ASN A 6 -7.88 1.12 30.53
C ASN A 6 -7.95 0.76 29.04
N PHE A 7 -9.08 1.07 28.39
CA PHE A 7 -9.20 0.99 26.94
C PHE A 7 -8.48 2.22 26.37
N LYS A 8 -7.21 2.06 25.99
CA LYS A 8 -6.53 3.07 25.16
C LYS A 8 -7.21 3.04 23.79
N ILE A 9 -8.02 4.05 23.50
CA ILE A 9 -8.53 4.30 22.15
C ILE A 9 -7.40 5.00 21.39
N THR A 10 -6.98 4.42 20.28
CA THR A 10 -5.97 5.00 19.40
C THR A 10 -6.57 6.14 18.57
N GLU A 11 -5.76 7.16 18.28
CA GLU A 11 -6.20 8.38 17.56
C GLU A 11 -6.83 8.08 16.20
N HIS A 12 -6.21 7.22 15.39
CA HIS A 12 -6.76 6.79 14.10
C HIS A 12 -8.14 6.14 14.22
N ARG A 13 -8.41 5.44 15.33
CA ARG A 13 -9.71 4.79 15.55
C ARG A 13 -10.80 5.83 15.84
N LEU A 14 -10.46 6.90 16.56
CA LEU A 14 -11.36 8.02 16.80
C LEU A 14 -11.67 8.75 15.49
N ILE A 15 -10.65 9.06 14.69
CA ILE A 15 -10.81 9.74 13.39
C ILE A 15 -11.67 8.91 12.44
N ALA A 16 -11.45 7.60 12.37
CA ALA A 16 -12.28 6.71 11.58
C ALA A 16 -13.75 6.67 12.07
N ALA A 17 -14.00 6.65 13.38
CA ALA A 17 -15.35 6.69 13.93
C ALA A 17 -16.07 8.00 13.60
N LEU A 18 -15.36 9.14 13.70
CA LEU A 18 -15.88 10.46 13.34
C LEU A 18 -16.24 10.53 11.85
N ARG A 19 -15.36 10.01 10.97
CA ARG A 19 -15.62 9.92 9.52
C ARG A 19 -16.87 9.09 9.21
N MET A 20 -17.08 8.00 9.94
CA MET A 20 -18.22 7.08 9.73
C MET A 20 -19.52 7.56 10.38
N GLY A 21 -19.49 8.59 11.21
CA GLY A 21 -20.65 9.07 11.95
C GLY A 21 -21.20 8.08 12.98
N ARG A 22 -20.42 7.07 13.39
CA ARG A 22 -20.83 6.06 14.38
C ARG A 22 -19.64 5.50 15.17
N ILE A 23 -19.92 4.94 16.34
CA ILE A 23 -18.92 4.22 17.14
C ILE A 23 -18.56 2.91 16.42
N LEU A 24 -17.26 2.59 16.41
CA LEU A 24 -16.74 1.34 15.88
C LEU A 24 -16.83 0.21 16.93
N SER A 25 -17.40 -0.92 16.55
CA SER A 25 -17.47 -2.15 17.35
C SER A 25 -16.09 -2.72 17.64
N ARG A 26 -15.96 -3.50 18.72
CA ARG A 26 -14.69 -4.14 19.12
C ARG A 26 -14.10 -5.05 18.05
N ASP A 27 -14.93 -5.61 17.18
CA ASP A 27 -14.51 -6.52 16.10
C ASP A 27 -14.06 -5.78 14.82
N GLU A 28 -14.33 -4.47 14.75
CA GLU A 28 -13.87 -3.62 13.65
C GLU A 28 -12.43 -3.17 13.91
N VAL A 29 -11.59 -3.27 12.89
CA VAL A 29 -10.19 -2.87 12.87
C VAL A 29 -10.04 -1.69 11.92
N VAL A 30 -9.21 -0.72 12.33
CA VAL A 30 -8.83 0.42 11.48
C VAL A 30 -7.39 0.22 11.06
N ARG A 31 -7.12 0.37 9.76
CA ARG A 31 -5.77 0.21 9.19
C ARG A 31 -5.43 1.39 8.28
N HIS A 32 -4.13 1.62 8.11
CA HIS A 32 -3.57 2.62 7.22
C HIS A 32 -3.36 2.02 5.83
N LEU A 33 -3.90 2.66 4.79
CA LEU A 33 -3.78 2.21 3.40
C LEU A 33 -2.34 2.27 2.89
N ASN A 34 -1.59 3.30 3.28
CA ASN A 34 -0.19 3.48 2.90
C ASN A 34 0.82 2.77 3.83
N GLY A 35 0.37 2.11 4.89
CA GLY A 35 1.24 1.46 5.88
C GLY A 35 2.00 2.39 6.84
N ILE A 36 1.80 3.70 6.74
CA ILE A 36 2.43 4.73 7.59
C ILE A 36 1.54 4.97 8.82
N LYS A 37 2.02 4.58 10.01
CA LYS A 37 1.20 4.48 11.24
C LYS A 37 0.79 5.82 11.85
N ASP A 38 1.50 6.89 11.53
CA ASP A 38 1.29 8.26 11.98
C ASP A 38 0.48 9.10 10.98
N ASP A 39 0.22 8.59 9.77
CA ASP A 39 -0.63 9.26 8.78
C ASP A 39 -2.12 8.99 9.05
N ASN A 40 -2.68 9.75 9.99
CA ASN A 40 -4.08 9.60 10.42
C ASN A 40 -5.10 10.33 9.53
N ARG A 41 -4.74 10.75 8.32
CA ARG A 41 -5.68 11.41 7.40
C ARG A 41 -6.89 10.51 7.15
N PRO A 42 -8.15 11.00 7.24
CA PRO A 42 -9.34 10.16 7.12
C PRO A 42 -9.39 9.33 5.83
N GLU A 43 -8.84 9.83 4.73
CA GLU A 43 -8.73 9.16 3.43
C GLU A 43 -7.68 8.04 3.40
N ASN A 44 -6.72 8.04 4.33
CA ASN A 44 -5.71 7.00 4.48
C ASN A 44 -6.15 5.88 5.45
N LEU A 45 -7.30 6.05 6.11
CA LEU A 45 -7.83 5.08 7.08
C LEU A 45 -8.98 4.29 6.48
N ILE A 46 -8.93 2.97 6.64
CA ILE A 46 -10.01 2.07 6.25
C ILE A 46 -10.47 1.23 7.44
N VAL A 47 -11.78 1.13 7.62
CA VAL A 47 -12.43 0.28 8.62
C VAL A 47 -12.78 -1.04 7.96
N GLY A 48 -12.44 -2.15 8.61
CA GLY A 48 -12.80 -3.50 8.16
C GLY A 48 -12.77 -4.49 9.32
N THR A 49 -12.87 -5.77 9.00
CA THR A 49 -12.72 -6.87 9.94
C THR A 49 -11.31 -7.46 9.87
N VAL A 50 -10.94 -8.26 10.87
CA VAL A 50 -9.71 -9.07 10.81
C VAL A 50 -9.70 -9.99 9.58
N LYS A 51 -10.88 -10.46 9.14
CA LYS A 51 -11.02 -11.30 7.95
C LYS A 51 -10.68 -10.52 6.68
N ASP A 52 -11.14 -9.28 6.57
CA ASP A 52 -10.84 -8.42 5.42
C ASP A 52 -9.33 -8.20 5.28
N ASN A 53 -8.64 -8.05 6.41
CA ASN A 53 -7.17 -7.94 6.41
C ASN A 53 -6.48 -9.20 5.86
N ASN A 54 -6.96 -10.40 6.23
CA ASN A 54 -6.38 -11.65 5.74
C ASN A 54 -6.66 -11.87 4.25
N SER A 55 -7.83 -11.46 3.76
CA SER A 55 -8.19 -11.55 2.35
C SER A 55 -7.34 -10.62 1.47
N ASP A 56 -7.09 -9.39 1.93
CA ASP A 56 -6.27 -8.42 1.20
C ASP A 56 -4.82 -8.88 1.05
N HIS A 57 -4.26 -9.54 2.08
CA HIS A 57 -2.90 -10.05 2.00
C HIS A 57 -2.76 -11.23 1.04
N ASP A 58 -3.80 -12.05 0.84
CA ASP A 58 -3.73 -13.21 -0.04
C ASP A 58 -3.75 -12.83 -1.53
N SER A 59 -4.62 -11.90 -1.93
CA SER A 59 -4.68 -11.42 -3.32
C SER A 59 -3.40 -10.69 -3.73
N ILE A 60 -2.95 -9.74 -2.89
CA ILE A 60 -1.71 -8.99 -3.13
C ILE A 60 -0.51 -9.94 -3.17
N ARG A 61 -0.44 -10.92 -2.26
CA ARG A 61 0.65 -11.89 -2.26
C ARG A 61 0.70 -12.71 -3.55
N LYS A 62 -0.46 -13.16 -4.05
CA LYS A 62 -0.55 -13.89 -5.33
C LYS A 62 -0.09 -13.02 -6.49
N GLU A 63 -0.56 -11.78 -6.56
CA GLU A 63 -0.17 -10.84 -7.60
C GLU A 63 1.33 -10.55 -7.57
N VAL A 64 1.90 -10.30 -6.38
CA VAL A 64 3.34 -10.09 -6.19
C VAL A 64 4.15 -11.32 -6.63
N MET A 65 3.68 -12.54 -6.34
CA MET A 65 4.36 -13.75 -6.83
C MET A 65 4.35 -13.83 -8.36
N VAL A 66 3.22 -13.53 -9.00
CA VAL A 66 3.11 -13.50 -10.46
C VAL A 66 4.02 -12.42 -11.06
N LEU A 67 4.05 -11.22 -10.48
CA LEU A 67 4.89 -10.13 -10.96
C LEU A 67 6.37 -10.47 -10.86
N ARG A 68 6.81 -11.09 -9.76
CA ARG A 68 8.19 -11.56 -9.59
C ARG A 68 8.58 -12.60 -10.63
N GLU A 69 7.68 -13.53 -10.93
CA GLU A 69 7.94 -14.53 -11.97
C GLU A 69 8.02 -13.89 -13.36
N LYS A 70 7.13 -12.93 -13.66
CA LYS A 70 7.21 -12.14 -14.90
C LYS A 70 8.52 -11.36 -14.99
N GLU A 71 8.95 -10.75 -13.89
CA GLU A 71 10.22 -10.02 -13.80
C GLU A 71 11.41 -10.94 -14.06
N ARG A 72 11.41 -12.15 -13.49
CA ARG A 72 12.44 -13.17 -13.74
C ARG A 72 12.50 -13.57 -15.21
N ILE A 73 11.36 -13.93 -15.82
CA ILE A 73 11.28 -14.34 -17.23
C ILE A 73 11.74 -13.20 -18.15
N LEU A 74 11.31 -11.97 -17.86
CA LEU A 74 11.71 -10.80 -18.63
C LEU A 74 13.22 -10.56 -18.54
N ALA A 75 13.80 -10.66 -17.34
CA ALA A 75 15.24 -10.50 -17.15
C ALA A 75 16.04 -11.56 -17.93
N GLU A 76 15.61 -12.82 -17.91
CA GLU A 76 16.22 -13.91 -18.68
C GLU A 76 16.12 -13.66 -20.20
N ALA A 77 14.96 -13.22 -20.69
CA ALA A 77 14.76 -12.91 -22.10
C ALA A 77 15.64 -11.75 -22.58
N LEU A 78 15.75 -10.68 -21.78
CA LEU A 78 16.61 -9.53 -22.10
C LEU A 78 18.08 -9.93 -22.12
N GLN A 79 18.52 -10.76 -21.17
CA GLN A 79 19.88 -11.30 -21.14
C GLN A 79 20.19 -12.13 -22.40
N GLN A 80 19.27 -13.01 -22.83
CA GLN A 80 19.44 -13.82 -24.05
C GLN A 80 19.54 -12.98 -25.32
N LEU A 81 18.82 -11.86 -25.38
CA LEU A 81 18.88 -10.91 -26.50
C LEU A 81 20.10 -9.98 -26.43
N GLY A 82 20.93 -10.08 -25.39
CA GLY A 82 22.08 -9.20 -25.19
C GLY A 82 21.68 -7.74 -24.94
N VAL A 83 20.46 -7.51 -24.46
CA VAL A 83 19.91 -6.17 -24.24
C VAL A 83 20.40 -5.67 -22.89
N ASP A 84 21.18 -4.59 -22.91
CA ASP A 84 21.49 -3.84 -21.70
C ASP A 84 20.37 -2.86 -21.37
N VAL A 85 19.64 -3.16 -20.29
CA VAL A 85 18.53 -2.35 -19.80
C VAL A 85 19.00 -0.96 -19.34
N ALA A 86 20.23 -0.85 -18.81
CA ALA A 86 20.77 0.43 -18.38
C ALA A 86 20.92 1.39 -19.58
N THR A 87 21.42 0.89 -20.71
CA THR A 87 21.52 1.62 -21.97
C THR A 87 20.12 2.03 -22.50
N LEU A 88 19.14 1.13 -22.49
CA LEU A 88 17.77 1.45 -22.94
C LEU A 88 17.06 2.50 -22.08
N ILE A 89 17.26 2.46 -20.77
CA ILE A 89 16.66 3.45 -19.84
C ILE A 89 17.28 4.83 -20.07
N GLN A 90 18.60 4.91 -20.30
CA GLN A 90 19.28 6.17 -20.61
C GLN A 90 18.80 6.77 -21.94
N GLU A 91 18.64 5.96 -22.98
CA GLU A 91 18.12 6.42 -24.28
C GLU A 91 16.66 6.87 -24.21
N ARG A 92 15.82 6.20 -23.39
CA ARG A 92 14.39 6.54 -23.26
C ARG A 92 14.11 7.73 -22.34
N TRP A 93 14.94 7.98 -21.33
CA TRP A 93 14.88 9.21 -20.52
C TRP A 93 15.16 10.48 -21.32
N LEU A 94 15.96 10.38 -22.40
CA LEU A 94 16.19 11.49 -23.33
C LEU A 94 14.98 11.77 -24.24
N VAL A 95 14.13 10.76 -24.50
CA VAL A 95 12.99 10.86 -25.44
C VAL A 95 11.68 11.22 -24.74
N ASN A 96 11.50 10.85 -23.47
CA ASN A 96 10.30 11.18 -22.68
C ASN A 96 10.67 11.92 -21.40
N LYS A 97 11.03 13.21 -21.53
CA LYS A 97 10.98 14.11 -20.37
C LYS A 97 9.55 14.09 -19.79
N PRO A 98 9.36 13.94 -18.47
CA PRO A 98 8.04 14.04 -17.88
C PRO A 98 7.45 15.42 -18.15
N TYR A 99 6.14 15.46 -18.42
CA TYR A 99 5.35 16.65 -18.82
C TYR A 99 5.40 17.82 -17.81
N ASN A 100 5.98 17.62 -16.62
CA ASN A 100 6.02 18.61 -15.53
C ASN A 100 7.38 19.32 -15.39
N GLN A 101 8.15 19.43 -16.49
CA GLN A 101 9.28 20.35 -16.57
C GLN A 101 9.11 21.28 -17.77
N CYS A 102 8.00 22.03 -17.79
CA CYS A 102 7.99 23.35 -18.38
C CYS A 102 8.40 24.32 -17.28
N GLU A 103 9.50 25.01 -17.52
CA GLU A 103 10.17 25.97 -16.65
C GLU A 103 9.20 27.09 -16.18
N GLU A 104 9.30 27.47 -14.90
CA GLU A 104 9.21 28.87 -14.48
C GLU A 104 10.62 29.46 -14.45
#